data_AF-A0A925VDX5-F1
#
_entry.id   AF-A0A925VDX5-F1
#
_cell.length_a   1.000
_cell.length_b   1.000
_cell.length_c   1.000
_cell.angle_alpha   90.00
_cell.angle_beta   90.00
_cell.angle_gamma   90.00
#
_symmetry.space_group_name_H-M   'P 1'
#
loop_
_entity.id
_entity.type
_entity.pdbx_description
1 polymer ?
#
loop_
_entity_poly.entity_id
_entity_poly.type
_entity_poly.pdbx_seq_one_letter_code
_entity_poly.pdbx_strand_id
1 'polypeptide(L)'
;MRPITISLVLVASLVGCDTPRVEEKAPSKKGVFDLKQSSNSTASKEELEEARRKAGFKSNEEVMAEAREKDSRNGKLWVKERLKDYRKMVEDIRKKVDEIEKSAPKWKDAKAFESWNEKYKKDVSKLKKEYDELTAKGSEGSDTQTILAEAMRAWEDLRGDLGPGLATEKKEAFEGALTNIRAKLDEFSKAVDAIEKDDTLVPEPAEGEAKEEGKADAKADEKKADAKADEKKADAKADEKKADAKADEKKADAKADEKKAG
;
A
#
# COMPACT_ATOMS: atom_id res chain seq x y z
N MET A 1 19.14 -17.65 35.36
CA MET A 1 17.84 -18.09 35.91
C MET A 1 17.80 -17.77 37.40
N ARG A 2 16.66 -17.28 37.91
CA ARG A 2 16.30 -17.22 39.34
C ARG A 2 14.78 -17.47 39.42
N PRO A 3 14.28 -18.42 40.24
CA PRO A 3 12.84 -18.65 40.35
C PRO A 3 12.18 -17.55 41.20
N ILE A 4 11.01 -17.09 40.78
CA ILE A 4 10.13 -16.23 41.59
C ILE A 4 9.00 -17.11 42.11
N THR A 5 9.04 -17.42 43.40
CA THR A 5 8.00 -18.20 44.08
C THR A 5 6.87 -17.27 44.52
N ILE A 6 5.69 -17.40 43.93
CA ILE A 6 4.49 -16.64 44.33
C ILE A 6 3.68 -17.47 45.32
N SER A 7 3.72 -17.10 46.60
CA SER A 7 2.88 -17.70 47.64
C SER A 7 1.46 -17.13 47.57
N LEU A 8 0.47 -17.98 47.27
CA LEU A 8 -0.94 -17.60 47.31
C LEU A 8 -1.44 -17.59 48.77
N VAL A 9 -1.64 -16.40 49.33
CA VAL A 9 -2.26 -16.24 50.67
C VAL A 9 -3.78 -16.25 50.51
N LEU A 10 -4.43 -17.32 50.97
CA LEU A 10 -5.88 -17.48 50.91
C LEU A 10 -6.52 -16.96 52.20
N VAL A 11 -7.11 -15.77 52.16
CA VAL A 11 -7.84 -15.18 53.30
C VAL A 11 -9.28 -15.70 53.29
N ALA A 12 -9.64 -16.51 54.29
CA ALA A 12 -11.00 -16.98 54.51
C ALA A 12 -11.44 -16.65 55.95
N SER A 13 -12.43 -15.77 56.10
CA SER A 13 -13.28 -15.62 57.30
C SER A 13 -14.39 -14.59 57.06
N LEU A 14 -15.63 -15.06 56.97
CA LEU A 14 -16.79 -14.34 57.49
C LEU A 14 -17.72 -15.36 58.19
N VAL A 15 -18.43 -14.89 59.20
CA VAL A 15 -19.03 -15.73 60.25
C VAL A 15 -20.44 -16.19 59.84
N GLY A 16 -20.77 -17.44 60.14
CA GLY A 16 -22.10 -18.01 59.85
C GLY A 16 -23.15 -17.70 60.93
N CYS A 17 -24.42 -17.87 60.57
CA CYS A 17 -25.52 -18.01 61.50
C CYS A 17 -26.29 -19.32 61.23
N ASP A 18 -26.88 -19.87 62.28
CA ASP A 18 -27.43 -21.22 62.31
C ASP A 18 -28.70 -21.37 61.45
N THR A 19 -28.75 -22.41 60.62
CA THR A 19 -29.99 -22.96 60.04
C THR A 19 -29.82 -24.47 59.83
N PRO A 20 -30.90 -25.27 60.01
CA PRO A 20 -30.78 -26.72 60.07
C PRO A 20 -30.44 -27.34 58.71
N ARG A 21 -29.59 -28.38 58.74
CA ARG A 21 -29.19 -29.20 57.58
C ARG A 21 -30.40 -29.87 56.93
N VAL A 22 -30.92 -29.25 55.88
CA VAL A 22 -31.61 -29.96 54.80
C VAL A 22 -30.56 -30.71 53.99
N GLU A 23 -30.82 -31.97 53.62
CA GLU A 23 -29.94 -32.69 52.70
C GLU A 23 -30.19 -32.22 51.26
N GLU A 24 -29.65 -31.04 50.92
CA GLU A 24 -29.64 -30.58 49.54
C GLU A 24 -28.75 -31.52 48.70
N LYS A 25 -29.41 -32.35 47.91
CA LYS A 25 -28.83 -33.33 47.01
C LYS A 25 -27.91 -32.60 46.02
N ALA A 26 -26.60 -32.74 46.23
CA ALA A 26 -25.57 -31.87 45.65
C ALA A 26 -25.85 -31.50 44.17
N PRO A 27 -25.82 -30.20 43.80
CA PRO A 27 -26.20 -29.76 42.48
C PRO A 27 -25.35 -30.48 41.42
N SER A 28 -26.04 -31.12 40.48
CA SER A 28 -25.40 -31.93 39.44
C SER A 28 -24.33 -31.11 38.72
N LYS A 29 -23.15 -31.69 38.51
CA LYS A 29 -22.08 -31.11 37.69
C LYS A 29 -22.53 -31.00 36.23
N LYS A 30 -23.34 -29.99 35.91
CA LYS A 30 -23.61 -29.56 34.54
C LYS A 30 -22.29 -29.11 33.94
N GLY A 31 -21.70 -29.98 33.13
CA GLY A 31 -20.48 -29.65 32.39
C GLY A 31 -20.76 -28.53 31.39
N VAL A 32 -19.70 -27.97 30.82
CA VAL A 32 -19.76 -26.89 29.81
C VAL A 32 -20.58 -27.28 28.56
N PHE A 33 -20.87 -28.58 28.39
CA PHE A 33 -21.79 -29.13 27.38
C PHE A 33 -23.28 -28.78 27.58
N ASP A 34 -23.69 -28.32 28.77
CA ASP A 34 -25.09 -27.93 29.04
C ASP A 34 -25.42 -26.52 28.50
N LEU A 35 -24.42 -25.77 28.00
CA LEU A 35 -24.58 -24.58 27.15
C LEU A 35 -25.05 -24.94 25.72
N LYS A 36 -25.94 -25.92 25.62
CA LYS A 36 -26.63 -26.28 24.39
C LYS A 36 -27.69 -25.22 24.09
N GLN A 37 -27.24 -24.15 23.45
CA GLN A 37 -28.00 -23.03 22.88
C GLN A 37 -29.49 -23.36 22.68
N SER A 38 -30.36 -22.85 23.56
CA SER A 38 -31.78 -23.17 23.57
C SER A 38 -32.50 -22.51 22.39
N SER A 39 -32.43 -23.15 21.23
CA SER A 39 -32.87 -22.65 19.92
C SER A 39 -34.40 -22.65 19.72
N ASN A 40 -35.15 -22.18 20.72
CA ASN A 40 -36.59 -21.90 20.66
C ASN A 40 -36.87 -20.38 20.60
N SER A 41 -36.00 -19.63 19.90
CA SER A 41 -36.33 -18.27 19.46
C SER A 41 -37.28 -18.38 18.27
N THR A 42 -38.59 -18.24 18.53
CA THR A 42 -39.60 -18.10 17.47
C THR A 42 -39.62 -16.71 16.85
N ALA A 43 -38.93 -15.73 17.45
CA ALA A 43 -38.66 -14.45 16.83
C ALA A 43 -37.86 -14.65 15.53
N SER A 44 -38.34 -14.02 14.46
CA SER A 44 -37.67 -13.96 13.17
C SER A 44 -36.29 -13.28 13.27
N LYS A 45 -35.45 -13.46 12.24
CA LYS A 45 -34.17 -12.76 12.14
C LYS A 45 -34.35 -11.24 12.24
N GLU A 46 -35.42 -10.73 11.62
CA GLU A 46 -35.78 -9.32 11.57
C GLU A 46 -36.18 -8.77 12.95
N GLU A 47 -37.02 -9.48 13.70
CA GLU A 47 -37.36 -9.12 15.09
C GLU A 47 -36.13 -9.14 16.03
N LEU A 48 -35.20 -10.07 15.83
CA LEU A 48 -33.94 -10.11 16.60
C LEU A 48 -32.99 -8.96 16.24
N GLU A 49 -32.98 -8.50 14.99
CA GLU A 49 -32.18 -7.35 14.56
C GLU A 49 -32.83 -6.02 14.98
N GLU A 50 -34.17 -5.92 14.96
CA GLU A 50 -34.90 -4.77 15.50
C GLU A 50 -34.77 -4.68 17.03
N ALA A 51 -34.81 -5.82 17.75
CA ALA A 51 -34.56 -5.86 19.20
C ALA A 51 -33.14 -5.43 19.57
N ARG A 52 -32.13 -5.83 18.78
CA ARG A 52 -30.74 -5.35 18.93
C ARG A 52 -30.64 -3.83 18.71
N ARG A 53 -31.28 -3.32 17.65
CA ARG A 53 -31.33 -1.89 17.33
C ARG A 53 -31.99 -1.09 18.47
N LYS A 54 -33.12 -1.58 19.00
CA LYS A 54 -33.84 -0.99 20.16
C LYS A 54 -33.02 -1.03 21.45
N ALA A 55 -32.14 -2.02 21.61
CA ALA A 55 -31.18 -2.11 22.71
C ALA A 55 -29.87 -1.33 22.48
N GLY A 56 -29.78 -0.50 21.44
CA GLY A 56 -28.62 0.37 21.16
C GLY A 56 -27.43 -0.32 20.50
N PHE A 57 -27.54 -1.59 20.11
CA PHE A 57 -26.52 -2.24 19.29
C PHE A 57 -26.65 -1.77 17.84
N LYS A 58 -25.54 -1.25 17.28
CA LYS A 58 -25.40 -1.00 15.84
C LYS A 58 -25.72 -2.27 15.05
N SER A 59 -26.38 -2.14 13.92
CA SER A 59 -26.59 -3.27 13.01
C SER A 59 -25.25 -3.74 12.43
N ASN A 60 -25.20 -4.99 11.95
CA ASN A 60 -23.99 -5.49 11.27
C ASN A 60 -23.68 -4.67 10.00
N GLU A 61 -24.70 -4.09 9.36
CA GLU A 61 -24.52 -3.20 8.21
C GLU A 61 -23.92 -1.85 8.61
N GLU A 62 -24.38 -1.25 9.72
CA GLU A 62 -23.85 0.00 10.27
C GLU A 62 -22.39 -0.15 10.71
N VAL A 63 -22.04 -1.25 11.40
CA VAL A 63 -20.64 -1.56 11.78
C VAL A 63 -19.76 -1.75 10.53
N MET A 64 -20.26 -2.44 9.51
CA MET A 64 -19.52 -2.63 8.25
C MET A 64 -19.46 -1.36 7.38
N ALA A 65 -20.35 -0.38 7.57
CA ALA A 65 -20.28 0.91 6.92
C ALA A 65 -19.22 1.81 7.59
N GLU A 66 -19.27 1.91 8.91
CA GLU A 66 -18.30 2.63 9.74
C GLU A 66 -16.87 2.10 9.56
N ALA A 67 -16.70 0.78 9.49
CA ALA A 67 -15.40 0.16 9.18
C ALA A 67 -14.88 0.58 7.79
N ARG A 68 -15.72 0.51 6.74
CA ARG A 68 -15.32 0.95 5.38
C ARG A 68 -15.00 2.44 5.31
N GLU A 69 -15.70 3.28 6.07
CA GLU A 69 -15.41 4.72 6.11
C GLU A 69 -14.05 4.98 6.78
N LYS A 70 -13.76 4.30 7.90
CA LYS A 70 -12.45 4.34 8.57
C LYS A 70 -11.34 3.82 7.66
N ASP A 71 -11.56 2.72 6.95
CA ASP A 71 -10.61 2.15 5.98
C ASP A 71 -10.40 3.07 4.75
N SER A 72 -11.45 3.71 4.23
CA SER A 72 -11.33 4.69 3.14
C SER A 72 -10.56 5.94 3.58
N ARG A 73 -10.80 6.44 4.80
CA ARG A 73 -10.05 7.56 5.38
C ARG A 73 -8.59 7.21 5.64
N ASN A 74 -8.32 6.04 6.22
CA ASN A 74 -6.96 5.55 6.46
C ASN A 74 -6.19 5.34 5.15
N GLY A 75 -6.83 4.75 4.13
CA GLY A 75 -6.24 4.63 2.80
C GLY A 75 -5.91 5.99 2.16
N LYS A 76 -6.80 6.98 2.28
CA LYS A 76 -6.53 8.36 1.82
C LYS A 76 -5.38 9.02 2.58
N LEU A 77 -5.27 8.79 3.90
CA LEU A 77 -4.12 9.25 4.71
C LEU A 77 -2.80 8.59 4.27
N TRP A 78 -2.78 7.28 4.03
CA TRP A 78 -1.62 6.55 3.49
C TRP A 78 -1.14 7.16 2.17
N VAL A 79 -2.07 7.50 1.26
CA VAL A 79 -1.78 8.20 0.00
C VAL A 79 -1.29 9.63 0.24
N LYS A 80 -1.89 10.38 1.18
CA LYS A 80 -1.52 11.77 1.52
C LYS A 80 -0.09 11.88 2.06
N GLU A 81 0.37 10.89 2.82
CA GLU A 81 1.77 10.79 3.26
C GLU A 81 2.76 10.48 2.11
N ARG A 82 2.30 9.78 1.07
CA ARG A 82 3.13 9.19 -0.01
C ARG A 82 2.87 9.81 -1.38
N LEU A 83 2.30 11.02 -1.44
CA LEU A 83 1.89 11.70 -2.68
C LEU A 83 3.00 11.75 -3.76
N LYS A 84 4.25 12.00 -3.34
CA LYS A 84 5.41 12.07 -4.25
C LYS A 84 5.69 10.73 -4.92
N ASP A 85 5.60 9.63 -4.16
CA ASP A 85 5.89 8.29 -4.63
C ASP A 85 4.75 7.76 -5.52
N TYR A 86 3.49 8.08 -5.18
CA TYR A 86 2.35 7.82 -6.06
C TYR A 86 2.40 8.63 -7.36
N ARG A 87 2.79 9.91 -7.34
CA ARG A 87 3.02 10.71 -8.57
C ARG A 87 4.17 10.13 -9.40
N LYS A 88 5.29 9.74 -8.79
CA LYS A 88 6.42 9.06 -9.46
C LYS A 88 5.99 7.73 -10.08
N MET A 89 5.22 6.90 -9.38
CA MET A 89 4.69 5.63 -9.89
C MET A 89 3.88 5.84 -11.17
N VAL A 90 2.97 6.82 -11.17
CA VAL A 90 2.21 7.23 -12.36
C VAL A 90 3.13 7.64 -13.51
N GLU A 91 4.12 8.49 -13.26
CA GLU A 91 5.07 8.89 -14.30
C GLU A 91 5.84 7.71 -14.89
N ASP A 92 6.30 6.78 -14.06
CA ASP A 92 7.14 5.67 -14.49
C ASP A 92 6.33 4.58 -15.23
N ILE A 93 5.04 4.40 -14.90
CA ILE A 93 4.10 3.65 -15.73
C ILE A 93 3.89 4.38 -17.07
N ARG A 94 3.62 5.70 -17.09
CA ARG A 94 3.47 6.48 -18.33
C ARG A 94 4.70 6.36 -19.24
N LYS A 95 5.92 6.44 -18.68
CA LYS A 95 7.19 6.24 -19.41
C LYS A 95 7.28 4.85 -20.04
N LYS A 96 6.74 3.80 -19.42
CA LYS A 96 6.71 2.42 -19.96
C LYS A 96 5.62 2.21 -21.02
N VAL A 97 4.46 2.85 -20.88
CA VAL A 97 3.42 2.93 -21.94
C VAL A 97 3.99 3.61 -23.19
N ASP A 98 4.67 4.74 -23.01
CA ASP A 98 5.34 5.47 -24.08
C ASP A 98 6.51 4.68 -24.70
N GLU A 99 7.25 3.90 -23.91
CA GLU A 99 8.30 3.01 -24.43
C GLU A 99 7.72 1.90 -25.33
N ILE A 100 6.59 1.30 -24.93
CA ILE A 100 5.84 0.34 -25.77
C ILE A 100 5.41 1.01 -27.08
N GLU A 101 4.69 2.13 -27.03
CA GLU A 101 4.17 2.85 -28.20
C GLU A 101 5.29 3.19 -29.20
N LYS A 102 6.42 3.70 -28.71
CA LYS A 102 7.58 4.08 -29.53
C LYS A 102 8.41 2.90 -30.02
N SER A 103 8.21 1.70 -29.48
CA SER A 103 8.99 0.49 -29.82
C SER A 103 8.22 -0.52 -30.66
N ALA A 104 6.91 -0.66 -30.45
CA ALA A 104 6.09 -1.67 -31.11
C ALA A 104 6.13 -1.63 -32.65
N PRO A 105 6.13 -0.47 -33.33
CA PRO A 105 6.31 -0.39 -34.79
C PRO A 105 7.67 -0.89 -35.32
N LYS A 106 8.63 -1.21 -34.43
CA LYS A 106 9.97 -1.71 -34.77
C LYS A 106 10.09 -3.22 -34.63
N TRP A 107 9.13 -3.89 -33.99
CA TRP A 107 9.11 -5.34 -33.78
C TRP A 107 8.61 -6.07 -35.04
N LYS A 108 9.42 -6.04 -36.10
CA LYS A 108 9.11 -6.68 -37.40
C LYS A 108 9.08 -8.21 -37.33
N ASP A 109 9.75 -8.79 -36.35
CA ASP A 109 9.93 -10.22 -36.15
C ASP A 109 10.15 -10.52 -34.66
N ALA A 110 10.10 -11.81 -34.29
CA ALA A 110 10.25 -12.27 -32.90
C ALA A 110 11.61 -11.87 -32.29
N LYS A 111 12.69 -11.89 -33.06
CA LYS A 111 14.05 -11.56 -32.57
C LYS A 111 14.18 -10.07 -32.25
N ALA A 112 13.57 -9.20 -33.07
CA ALA A 112 13.47 -7.77 -32.81
C ALA A 112 12.62 -7.47 -31.56
N PHE A 113 11.54 -8.23 -31.33
CA PHE A 113 10.75 -8.12 -30.11
C PHE A 113 11.50 -8.60 -28.86
N GLU A 114 12.04 -9.83 -28.88
CA GLU A 114 12.78 -10.45 -27.77
C GLU A 114 13.95 -9.59 -27.29
N SER A 115 14.72 -9.03 -28.23
CA SER A 115 15.87 -8.16 -27.95
C SER A 115 15.49 -6.91 -27.14
N TRP A 116 14.29 -6.37 -27.35
CA TRP A 116 13.74 -5.28 -26.54
C TRP A 116 13.13 -5.80 -25.23
N ASN A 117 12.32 -6.87 -25.33
CA ASN A 117 11.54 -7.42 -24.24
C ASN A 117 12.44 -7.90 -23.08
N GLU A 118 13.63 -8.43 -23.37
CA GLU A 118 14.61 -8.82 -22.35
C GLU A 118 15.15 -7.66 -21.51
N LYS A 119 15.19 -6.44 -22.03
CA LYS A 119 15.45 -5.25 -21.20
C LYS A 119 14.17 -4.82 -20.48
N TYR A 120 13.06 -4.75 -21.20
CA TYR A 120 11.77 -4.27 -20.70
C TYR A 120 11.28 -5.04 -19.46
N LYS A 121 11.30 -6.39 -19.48
CA LYS A 121 10.99 -7.27 -18.34
C LYS A 121 11.74 -6.91 -17.06
N LYS A 122 13.01 -6.50 -17.18
CA LYS A 122 13.88 -6.20 -16.03
C LYS A 122 13.52 -4.88 -15.36
N ASP A 123 13.05 -3.90 -16.13
CA ASP A 123 12.53 -2.65 -15.58
C ASP A 123 11.09 -2.82 -15.05
N VAL A 124 10.25 -3.57 -15.76
CA VAL A 124 8.91 -3.99 -15.29
C VAL A 124 8.99 -4.67 -13.92
N SER A 125 9.97 -5.55 -13.71
CA SER A 125 10.16 -6.26 -12.43
C SER A 125 10.58 -5.34 -11.28
N LYS A 126 11.20 -4.19 -11.55
CA LYS A 126 11.47 -3.14 -10.54
C LYS A 126 10.20 -2.36 -10.26
N LEU A 127 9.54 -1.85 -11.30
CA LEU A 127 8.31 -1.07 -11.18
C LEU A 127 7.20 -1.82 -10.42
N LYS A 128 7.08 -3.15 -10.63
CA LYS A 128 6.13 -3.97 -9.87
C LYS A 128 6.50 -4.11 -8.39
N LYS A 129 7.78 -4.17 -8.03
CA LYS A 129 8.22 -4.15 -6.62
C LYS A 129 7.98 -2.78 -5.98
N GLU A 130 8.33 -1.70 -6.69
CA GLU A 130 8.07 -0.33 -6.25
C GLU A 130 6.56 -0.11 -6.01
N TYR A 131 5.69 -0.68 -6.85
CA TYR A 131 4.24 -0.72 -6.65
C TYR A 131 3.82 -1.61 -5.45
N ASP A 132 4.33 -2.84 -5.35
CA ASP A 132 4.02 -3.76 -4.25
C ASP A 132 4.48 -3.20 -2.88
N GLU A 133 5.56 -2.41 -2.84
CA GLU A 133 6.08 -1.75 -1.64
C GLU A 133 5.25 -0.49 -1.30
N LEU A 134 5.01 0.40 -2.27
CA LEU A 134 4.22 1.63 -2.10
C LEU A 134 2.78 1.37 -1.63
N THR A 135 2.20 0.26 -2.05
CA THR A 135 0.77 -0.08 -1.83
C THR A 135 0.57 -1.15 -0.76
N ALA A 136 1.65 -1.58 -0.08
CA ALA A 136 1.66 -2.73 0.82
C ALA A 136 1.00 -3.99 0.19
N LYS A 137 1.34 -4.27 -1.07
CA LYS A 137 0.77 -5.35 -1.91
C LYS A 137 -0.74 -5.20 -2.15
N GLY A 138 -1.23 -3.96 -2.17
CA GLY A 138 -2.63 -3.61 -2.34
C GLY A 138 -3.48 -3.70 -1.07
N SER A 139 -2.90 -3.81 0.13
CA SER A 139 -3.66 -3.67 1.38
C SER A 139 -3.91 -2.22 1.79
N GLU A 140 -3.12 -1.27 1.28
CA GLU A 140 -3.17 0.14 1.66
C GLU A 140 -3.65 1.04 0.51
N GLY A 141 -4.23 2.19 0.84
CA GLY A 141 -4.73 3.19 -0.12
C GLY A 141 -6.20 3.04 -0.57
N SER A 142 -6.88 1.97 -0.15
CA SER A 142 -8.34 1.76 -0.27
C SER A 142 -8.93 2.08 -1.67
N ASP A 143 -9.99 2.89 -1.77
CA ASP A 143 -10.66 3.26 -3.04
C ASP A 143 -9.67 3.84 -4.07
N THR A 144 -8.72 4.66 -3.61
CA THR A 144 -7.71 5.28 -4.48
C THR A 144 -6.71 4.26 -5.01
N GLN A 145 -6.37 3.25 -4.20
CA GLN A 145 -5.58 2.10 -4.65
C GLN A 145 -6.33 1.23 -5.67
N THR A 146 -7.66 1.18 -5.62
CA THR A 146 -8.45 0.45 -6.63
C THR A 146 -8.26 1.05 -8.02
N ILE A 147 -8.29 2.39 -8.14
CA ILE A 147 -8.06 3.10 -9.41
C ILE A 147 -6.64 2.84 -9.95
N LEU A 148 -5.61 2.87 -9.08
CA LEU A 148 -4.24 2.53 -9.51
C LEU A 148 -4.12 1.07 -9.95
N ALA A 149 -4.73 0.14 -9.20
CA ALA A 149 -4.74 -1.27 -9.53
C ALA A 149 -5.47 -1.55 -10.86
N GLU A 150 -6.48 -0.76 -11.23
CA GLU A 150 -7.12 -0.82 -12.54
C GLU A 150 -6.24 -0.31 -13.69
N ALA A 151 -5.48 0.76 -13.48
CA ALA A 151 -4.48 1.22 -14.45
C ALA A 151 -3.35 0.18 -14.63
N MET A 152 -2.89 -0.41 -13.52
CA MET A 152 -1.88 -1.46 -13.52
C MET A 152 -2.36 -2.72 -14.23
N ARG A 153 -3.60 -3.20 -13.98
CA ARG A 153 -4.19 -4.34 -14.70
C ARG A 153 -4.21 -4.10 -16.20
N ALA A 154 -4.77 -2.98 -16.67
CA ALA A 154 -4.82 -2.66 -18.10
C ALA A 154 -3.42 -2.60 -18.75
N TRP A 155 -2.39 -2.21 -18.00
CA TRP A 155 -1.00 -2.25 -18.45
C TRP A 155 -0.37 -3.65 -18.39
N GLU A 156 -0.73 -4.50 -17.43
CA GLU A 156 -0.35 -5.93 -17.41
C GLU A 156 -1.03 -6.72 -18.55
N ASP A 157 -2.28 -6.39 -18.89
CA ASP A 157 -3.04 -6.96 -20.01
C ASP A 157 -2.37 -6.61 -21.35
N LEU A 158 -2.14 -5.32 -21.62
CA LEU A 158 -1.38 -4.88 -22.80
C LEU A 158 0.02 -5.52 -22.85
N ARG A 159 0.66 -5.73 -21.69
CA ARG A 159 1.95 -6.42 -21.59
C ARG A 159 1.88 -7.91 -21.98
N GLY A 160 0.74 -8.57 -21.80
CA GLY A 160 0.51 -9.95 -22.23
C GLY A 160 0.37 -10.05 -23.75
N ASP A 161 -0.26 -9.06 -24.39
CA ASP A 161 -0.47 -8.98 -25.84
C ASP A 161 0.76 -8.49 -26.64
N LEU A 162 1.86 -8.11 -25.98
CA LEU A 162 3.07 -7.63 -26.68
C LEU A 162 3.70 -8.72 -27.54
N GLY A 163 3.88 -8.41 -28.82
CA GLY A 163 4.60 -9.24 -29.77
C GLY A 163 4.78 -8.55 -31.12
N PRO A 164 5.43 -9.22 -32.09
CA PRO A 164 5.52 -8.73 -33.47
C PRO A 164 4.13 -8.44 -34.05
N GLY A 165 4.03 -7.44 -34.91
CA GLY A 165 2.78 -7.08 -35.59
C GLY A 165 1.74 -6.34 -34.74
N LEU A 166 1.86 -6.26 -33.41
CA LEU A 166 0.84 -5.62 -32.53
C LEU A 166 0.45 -4.20 -32.99
N ALA A 167 1.43 -3.34 -33.29
CA ALA A 167 1.20 -1.96 -33.71
C ALA A 167 0.86 -1.77 -35.20
N THR A 168 0.78 -2.86 -35.99
CA THR A 168 0.51 -2.81 -37.44
C THR A 168 -0.71 -3.63 -37.84
N GLU A 169 -0.83 -4.86 -37.34
CA GLU A 169 -1.93 -5.80 -37.63
C GLU A 169 -3.10 -5.62 -36.65
N LYS A 170 -2.79 -5.37 -35.38
CA LYS A 170 -3.77 -5.14 -34.29
C LYS A 170 -3.86 -3.65 -33.89
N LYS A 171 -3.53 -2.73 -34.81
CA LYS A 171 -3.30 -1.31 -34.52
C LYS A 171 -4.40 -0.63 -33.70
N GLU A 172 -5.67 -0.83 -34.06
CA GLU A 172 -6.80 -0.20 -33.36
C GLU A 172 -6.95 -0.68 -31.91
N ALA A 173 -6.79 -1.98 -31.67
CA ALA A 173 -6.80 -2.55 -30.32
C ALA A 173 -5.60 -2.05 -29.48
N PHE A 174 -4.43 -1.90 -30.12
CA PHE A 174 -3.23 -1.35 -29.50
C PHE A 174 -3.41 0.13 -29.10
N GLU A 175 -3.88 0.98 -30.01
CA GLU A 175 -4.16 2.40 -29.73
C GLU A 175 -5.28 2.57 -28.68
N GLY A 176 -6.30 1.70 -28.72
CA GLY A 176 -7.35 1.62 -27.69
C GLY A 176 -6.81 1.26 -26.30
N ALA A 177 -5.93 0.25 -26.22
CA ALA A 177 -5.30 -0.16 -24.96
C ALA A 177 -4.40 0.94 -24.38
N LEU A 178 -3.56 1.58 -25.20
CA LEU A 178 -2.74 2.73 -24.79
C LEU A 178 -3.61 3.88 -24.26
N THR A 179 -4.75 4.16 -24.92
CA THR A 179 -5.69 5.22 -24.51
C THR A 179 -6.38 4.88 -23.18
N ASN A 180 -6.84 3.64 -23.00
CA ASN A 180 -7.44 3.15 -21.76
C ASN A 180 -6.49 3.29 -20.56
N ILE A 181 -5.23 2.83 -20.70
CA ILE A 181 -4.22 2.95 -19.63
C ILE A 181 -3.96 4.42 -19.28
N ARG A 182 -3.80 5.29 -20.28
CA ARG A 182 -3.58 6.72 -20.08
C ARG A 182 -4.75 7.38 -19.34
N ALA A 183 -5.99 7.08 -19.74
CA ALA A 183 -7.20 7.59 -19.09
C ALA A 183 -7.29 7.19 -17.60
N LYS A 184 -7.01 5.92 -17.26
CA LYS A 184 -7.00 5.44 -15.86
C LYS A 184 -5.87 6.07 -15.04
N LEU A 185 -4.71 6.31 -15.63
CA LEU A 185 -3.61 7.04 -14.97
C LEU A 185 -3.96 8.52 -14.75
N ASP A 186 -4.72 9.16 -15.64
CA ASP A 186 -5.25 10.52 -15.44
C ASP A 186 -6.36 10.55 -14.37
N GLU A 187 -7.21 9.52 -14.28
CA GLU A 187 -8.21 9.38 -13.22
C GLU A 187 -7.57 9.21 -11.85
N PHE A 188 -6.59 8.31 -11.72
CA PHE A 188 -5.81 8.17 -10.48
C PHE A 188 -5.07 9.47 -10.12
N SER A 189 -4.52 10.18 -11.12
CA SER A 189 -3.86 11.48 -10.88
C SER A 189 -4.83 12.51 -10.28
N LYS A 190 -6.10 12.52 -10.72
CA LYS A 190 -7.15 13.39 -10.14
C LYS A 190 -7.51 13.00 -8.71
N ALA A 191 -7.51 11.70 -8.38
CA ALA A 191 -7.75 11.24 -7.01
C ALA A 191 -6.61 11.67 -6.05
N VAL A 192 -5.36 11.53 -6.48
CA VAL A 192 -4.17 12.05 -5.76
C VAL A 192 -4.24 13.57 -5.61
N ASP A 193 -4.60 14.29 -6.69
CA ASP A 193 -4.81 15.74 -6.68
C ASP A 193 -5.96 16.19 -5.76
N ALA A 194 -6.95 15.34 -5.47
CA ALA A 194 -8.01 15.64 -4.53
C ALA A 194 -7.55 15.41 -3.08
N ILE A 195 -6.86 14.30 -2.80
CA ILE A 195 -6.30 13.96 -1.49
C ILE A 195 -5.28 15.00 -1.01
N GLU A 196 -4.45 15.54 -1.92
CA GLU A 196 -3.50 16.61 -1.61
C GLU A 196 -4.19 17.91 -1.17
N LYS A 197 -5.44 18.14 -1.61
CA LYS A 197 -6.24 19.35 -1.32
C LYS A 197 -7.28 19.12 -0.20
N ASP A 198 -7.39 17.91 0.32
CA ASP A 198 -8.35 17.57 1.37
C ASP A 198 -7.72 17.78 2.75
N ASP A 199 -7.82 19.01 3.25
CA ASP A 199 -7.36 19.41 4.58
C ASP A 199 -8.10 18.69 5.73
N THR A 200 -9.23 18.03 5.47
CA THR A 200 -9.94 17.25 6.50
C THR A 200 -9.28 15.90 6.81
N LEU A 201 -8.43 15.41 5.89
CA LEU A 201 -7.56 14.25 6.11
C LEU A 201 -6.43 14.61 7.08
N VAL A 202 -6.77 14.52 8.37
CA VAL A 202 -5.86 14.55 9.52
C VAL A 202 -5.91 13.16 10.20
N PRO A 203 -4.77 12.59 10.63
CA PRO A 203 -4.75 11.37 11.43
C PRO A 203 -5.59 11.51 12.72
N GLU A 204 -6.31 10.45 13.09
CA GLU A 204 -6.93 10.39 14.41
C GLU A 204 -5.89 9.95 15.45
N PRO A 205 -5.95 10.48 16.70
CA PRO A 205 -5.19 9.91 17.79
C PRO A 205 -5.63 8.45 18.00
N ALA A 206 -4.68 7.56 18.28
CA ALA A 206 -4.98 6.14 18.44
C ALA A 206 -5.98 5.92 19.58
N GLU A 207 -6.95 5.01 19.38
CA GLU A 207 -7.98 4.65 20.36
C GLU A 207 -7.36 3.98 21.59
N GLY A 208 -6.87 4.81 22.52
CA GLY A 208 -6.05 4.41 23.67
C GLY A 208 -5.25 5.58 24.26
N GLU A 209 -4.95 6.63 23.49
CA GLU A 209 -4.35 7.86 24.01
C GLU A 209 -5.42 8.71 24.73
N ALA A 210 -5.57 8.49 26.03
CA ALA A 210 -6.37 9.34 26.89
C ALA A 210 -5.82 10.78 26.85
N LYS A 211 -6.70 11.76 26.59
CA LYS A 211 -6.39 13.17 26.77
C LYS A 211 -6.04 13.41 28.24
N GLU A 212 -4.77 13.62 28.54
CA GLU A 212 -4.39 14.28 29.80
C GLU A 212 -4.87 15.74 29.70
N GLU A 213 -5.78 16.13 30.59
CA GLU A 213 -6.43 17.44 30.51
C GLU A 213 -5.41 18.55 30.80
N GLY A 214 -5.30 19.49 29.87
CA GLY A 214 -4.31 20.57 29.94
C GLY A 214 -4.54 21.51 31.11
N LYS A 215 -3.98 21.20 32.28
CA LYS A 215 -3.89 22.14 33.40
C LYS A 215 -2.92 23.26 33.04
N ALA A 216 -3.45 24.32 32.46
CA ALA A 216 -2.73 25.58 32.32
C ALA A 216 -2.32 26.12 33.70
N ASP A 217 -1.05 26.50 33.83
CA ASP A 217 -0.61 27.52 34.77
C ASP A 217 0.50 28.31 34.08
N ALA A 218 0.24 29.59 33.83
CA ALA A 218 1.14 30.43 33.05
C ALA A 218 2.21 31.04 33.95
N LYS A 219 3.47 30.94 33.55
CA LYS A 219 4.46 31.93 33.96
C LYS A 219 5.39 32.32 32.81
N ALA A 220 5.04 33.44 32.19
CA ALA A 220 6.01 34.17 31.40
C ALA A 220 7.07 34.78 32.34
N ASP A 221 8.32 34.73 31.92
CA ASP A 221 9.32 35.71 32.29
C ASP A 221 10.15 36.01 31.04
N GLU A 222 10.53 37.27 30.84
CA GLU A 222 10.96 37.81 29.57
C GLU A 222 12.42 38.23 29.65
N LYS A 223 13.33 37.54 28.93
CA LYS A 223 14.64 38.15 28.68
C LYS A 223 15.31 37.82 27.34
N LYS A 224 15.61 38.92 26.66
CA LYS A 224 16.19 39.05 25.32
C LYS A 224 17.69 39.34 25.39
N ALA A 225 18.48 38.52 24.69
CA ALA A 225 19.81 38.82 24.14
C ALA A 225 20.10 37.70 23.12
N ASP A 226 20.12 37.89 21.80
CA ASP A 226 20.84 38.87 20.97
C ASP A 226 22.35 38.60 20.92
N ALA A 227 22.77 37.85 19.89
CA ALA A 227 24.15 37.66 19.47
C ALA A 227 24.19 37.26 17.98
N LYS A 228 24.52 38.20 17.09
CA LYS A 228 24.93 37.88 15.72
C LYS A 228 26.30 37.18 15.73
N ALA A 229 26.44 36.16 14.90
CA ALA A 229 27.72 35.78 14.32
C ALA A 229 27.51 35.47 12.83
N ASP A 230 27.88 36.42 11.98
CA ASP A 230 28.01 36.21 10.52
C ASP A 230 29.47 35.85 10.27
N GLU A 231 29.75 34.67 9.70
CA GLU A 231 31.01 34.44 9.00
C GLU A 231 30.80 33.78 7.64
N LYS A 232 30.24 34.57 6.73
CA LYS A 232 30.33 34.34 5.29
C LYS A 232 31.79 34.30 4.82
N LYS A 233 32.26 33.12 4.38
CA LYS A 233 33.46 33.02 3.52
C LYS A 233 33.20 32.13 2.31
N ALA A 234 33.68 32.57 1.15
CA ALA A 234 33.39 32.01 -0.16
C ALA A 234 34.69 31.65 -0.92
N ASP A 235 34.49 31.01 -2.07
CA ASP A 235 35.41 30.84 -3.20
C ASP A 235 36.78 30.17 -2.97
N ALA A 236 36.96 29.03 -3.66
CA ALA A 236 38.04 28.92 -4.64
C ALA A 236 37.61 28.00 -5.80
N LYS A 237 37.74 28.48 -7.04
CA LYS A 237 37.68 27.62 -8.24
C LYS A 237 38.97 26.81 -8.38
N ALA A 238 38.87 25.62 -8.96
CA ALA A 238 39.91 25.05 -9.81
C ALA A 238 39.24 24.36 -11.01
N ASP A 239 39.38 24.96 -12.19
CA ASP A 239 39.04 24.36 -13.48
C ASP A 239 40.39 23.96 -14.10
N GLU A 240 40.59 22.68 -14.42
CA GLU A 240 41.70 22.28 -15.29
C GLU A 240 41.25 21.22 -16.30
N LYS A 241 41.72 21.39 -17.54
CA LYS A 241 41.07 20.88 -18.75
C LYS A 241 42.11 20.48 -19.81
N LYS A 242 42.26 19.18 -20.05
CA LYS A 242 43.00 18.54 -21.16
C LYS A 242 42.45 17.12 -21.34
N ALA A 243 42.21 16.53 -22.52
CA ALA A 243 42.67 16.74 -23.91
C ALA A 243 44.14 16.35 -24.18
N ASP A 244 44.49 15.61 -25.26
CA ASP A 244 43.63 15.00 -26.31
C ASP A 244 43.39 13.48 -26.07
N ALA A 245 43.65 12.44 -26.89
CA ALA A 245 44.23 12.30 -28.23
C ALA A 245 43.62 11.14 -29.04
N LYS A 246 43.83 11.17 -30.36
CA LYS A 246 43.41 10.16 -31.36
C LYS A 246 44.43 9.01 -31.57
N ALA A 247 44.03 8.08 -32.46
CA ALA A 247 44.87 7.36 -33.45
C ALA A 247 45.35 5.94 -33.02
N ASP A 248 45.41 4.92 -33.89
CA ASP A 248 44.99 4.86 -35.31
C ASP A 248 44.66 3.44 -35.83
N GLU A 249 44.49 3.28 -37.15
CA GLU A 249 44.17 2.02 -37.85
C GLU A 249 45.22 0.89 -37.71
N LYS A 250 44.78 -0.37 -37.86
CA LYS A 250 45.18 -1.14 -39.07
C LYS A 250 44.33 -2.37 -39.43
N LYS A 251 44.13 -2.53 -40.74
CA LYS A 251 43.75 -3.79 -41.41
C LYS A 251 44.94 -4.73 -41.63
N ALA A 252 44.69 -6.03 -41.53
CA ALA A 252 45.05 -7.09 -42.49
C ALA A 252 44.31 -8.37 -42.02
N ASP A 253 43.48 -9.10 -42.78
CA ASP A 253 43.48 -9.54 -44.19
C ASP A 253 44.46 -10.71 -44.46
N ALA A 254 43.90 -11.92 -44.60
CA ALA A 254 44.59 -13.16 -44.98
C ALA A 254 43.59 -14.19 -45.56
N LYS A 255 43.76 -14.56 -46.84
CA LYS A 255 43.02 -15.65 -47.51
C LYS A 255 43.74 -16.99 -47.40
N ALA A 256 42.97 -18.07 -47.25
CA ALA A 256 43.19 -19.44 -47.74
C ALA A 256 41.82 -20.16 -47.57
N ASP A 257 41.14 -20.80 -48.53
CA ASP A 257 41.55 -21.75 -49.60
C ASP A 257 42.28 -22.96 -48.98
N GLU A 258 41.72 -24.18 -48.97
CA GLU A 258 41.57 -25.00 -50.17
C GLU A 258 40.58 -26.19 -50.05
N LYS A 259 40.14 -26.69 -51.22
CA LYS A 259 39.85 -28.09 -51.64
C LYS A 259 39.02 -29.07 -50.77
N LYS A 260 37.94 -29.51 -51.45
CA LYS A 260 37.60 -30.90 -51.89
C LYS A 260 37.49 -32.08 -50.91
N ALA A 261 36.43 -32.85 -51.22
CA ALA A 261 36.31 -34.32 -51.21
C ALA A 261 36.11 -35.03 -49.86
N GLY A 262 35.13 -35.95 -49.86
CA GLY A 262 34.51 -36.60 -48.71
C GLY A 262 33.04 -36.80 -49.01
#